data_AF-A0A5M7PP20-F1
#
_entry.id   AF-A0A5M7PP20-F1
#
_cell.length_a   1.000
_cell.length_b   1.000
_cell.length_c   1.000
_cell.angle_alpha   90.00
_cell.angle_beta   90.00
_cell.angle_gamma   90.00
#
_symmetry.space_group_name_H-M   'P 1'
#
loop_
_entity.id
_entity.type
_entity.pdbx_description
1 polymer ?
#
loop_
_entity_poly.entity_id
_entity_poly.type
_entity_poly.pdbx_seq_one_letter_code
_entity_poly.pdbx_strand_id
1 'polypeptide(L)'
;MSSDNKQSLPGLTLAAIGVVYGDIGTSPLYTLRECLSGQFGFGVEREAVFGFLSLIFWLLVLVVSLKYISYVMRADNAGEGGILTLMSLAGRHTGARATAVLVIMGLIGGSFFYGEVVITPAISVMSAIEGLEIAAPSLDPFIVPMSIAVLTLLFVIQKHGTGMVGKLFAPVMLIWFLVLAVLGACGIMKNPEVLHALNPAYAIEFFLHYKSVSFFALGAVVLAITGVEALYADMGHFGKVPIRLAWFSVVLPSLVLNYFGQGALLLSDPKAIKNPFFLLAPDWALIPMLILATLATVIASQAVISGVFSLTRQAVRLGYLPGMRIIHTSERESGQIYIPAINWVLYFAVLIVIISFEHSSNLAAAYGIAVTGTMVLTS
;
A
#
# COMPACT_ATOMS: atom_id res chain seq x y z
N MET A 1 -15.21 32.70 -18.94
CA MET A 1 -13.74 32.55 -18.81
C MET A 1 -13.36 32.95 -17.41
N SER A 2 -13.37 32.00 -16.46
CA SER A 2 -12.73 32.17 -15.15
C SER A 2 -11.33 31.58 -15.26
N SER A 3 -10.34 32.39 -14.89
CA SER A 3 -8.95 31.99 -14.71
C SER A 3 -8.84 31.07 -13.49
N ASP A 4 -9.21 29.79 -13.65
CA ASP A 4 -8.93 28.79 -12.63
C ASP A 4 -7.43 28.49 -12.62
N ASN A 5 -6.85 28.76 -11.46
CA ASN A 5 -5.46 28.52 -11.11
C ASN A 5 -5.18 27.01 -11.20
N LYS A 6 -4.94 26.50 -12.41
CA LYS A 6 -4.52 25.10 -12.64
C LYS A 6 -3.25 24.89 -11.83
N GLN A 7 -3.33 24.07 -10.78
CA GLN A 7 -2.15 23.64 -10.04
C GLN A 7 -1.11 23.14 -11.05
N SER A 8 0.13 23.63 -10.90
CA SER A 8 1.20 23.28 -11.83
C SER A 8 1.43 21.77 -11.79
N LEU A 9 1.79 21.18 -12.94
CA LEU A 9 2.07 19.75 -13.05
C LEU A 9 3.03 19.24 -11.94
N PRO A 10 4.12 19.95 -11.59
CA PRO A 10 4.98 19.55 -10.47
C PRO A 10 4.26 19.55 -9.11
N GLY A 11 3.37 20.51 -8.86
CA GLY A 11 2.57 20.58 -7.63
C GLY A 11 1.61 19.40 -7.49
N LEU A 12 0.95 19.02 -8.60
CA LEU A 12 0.08 17.85 -8.64
C LEU A 12 0.86 16.54 -8.50
N THR A 13 2.04 16.42 -9.12
CA THR A 13 2.91 15.25 -8.97
C THR A 13 3.39 15.10 -7.53
N LEU A 14 3.79 16.20 -6.89
CA LEU A 14 4.18 16.21 -5.49
C LEU A 14 3.00 15.81 -4.59
N ALA A 15 1.81 16.35 -4.83
CA ALA A 15 0.60 15.95 -4.11
C ALA A 15 0.26 14.46 -4.31
N ALA A 16 0.44 13.93 -5.52
CA ALA A 16 0.25 12.51 -5.81
C ALA A 16 1.25 11.63 -5.04
N ILE A 17 2.53 12.03 -4.92
CA ILE A 17 3.52 11.34 -4.07
C ILE A 17 3.03 11.27 -2.61
N GLY A 18 2.44 12.37 -2.12
CA GLY A 18 1.95 12.47 -0.75
C GLY A 18 0.73 11.63 -0.42
N VAL A 19 -0.18 11.43 -1.38
CA VAL A 19 -1.50 10.84 -1.11
C VAL A 19 -1.65 9.48 -1.77
N VAL A 20 -1.30 9.36 -3.05
CA VAL A 20 -1.61 8.17 -3.86
C VAL A 20 -0.68 7.01 -3.53
N TYR A 21 0.57 7.31 -3.18
CA TYR A 21 1.63 6.31 -3.01
C TYR A 21 1.96 6.00 -1.55
N GLY A 22 1.14 6.46 -0.60
CA GLY A 22 1.33 6.20 0.83
C GLY A 22 1.38 4.70 1.13
N ASP A 23 0.33 3.98 0.74
CA ASP A 23 0.15 2.54 1.01
C ASP A 23 1.31 1.70 0.46
N ILE A 24 1.46 1.65 -0.86
CA ILE A 24 2.56 0.94 -1.53
C ILE A 24 3.94 1.41 -1.08
N GLY A 25 4.05 2.68 -0.66
CA GLY A 25 5.28 3.28 -0.15
C GLY A 25 5.70 2.74 1.21
N THR A 26 4.74 2.27 2.01
CA THR A 26 5.00 1.72 3.35
C THR A 26 5.18 0.21 3.37
N SER A 27 4.83 -0.50 2.30
CA SER A 27 5.03 -1.95 2.13
C SER A 27 6.44 -2.47 2.47
N PRO A 28 7.54 -1.74 2.18
CA PRO A 28 8.89 -2.20 2.56
C PRO A 28 9.11 -2.44 4.05
N LEU A 29 8.25 -1.89 4.93
CA LEU A 29 8.30 -2.14 6.38
C LEU A 29 8.06 -3.61 6.73
N TYR A 30 7.27 -4.33 5.94
CA TYR A 30 6.85 -5.69 6.25
C TYR A 30 7.11 -6.70 5.14
N THR A 31 6.99 -6.35 3.85
CA THR A 31 6.91 -7.35 2.78
C THR A 31 8.06 -8.36 2.78
N LEU A 32 9.32 -7.90 2.79
CA LEU A 32 10.46 -8.81 2.67
C LEU A 32 10.60 -9.70 3.91
N ARG A 33 10.28 -9.16 5.08
CA ARG A 33 10.21 -9.95 6.32
C ARG A 33 9.18 -11.06 6.17
N GLU A 34 7.96 -10.72 5.78
CA GLU A 34 6.86 -11.71 5.66
C GLU A 34 7.11 -12.75 4.56
N CYS A 35 7.80 -12.39 3.48
CA CYS A 35 8.21 -13.35 2.45
C CYS A 35 9.18 -14.41 2.99
N LEU A 36 10.10 -14.01 3.87
CA LEU A 36 11.23 -14.84 4.32
C LEU A 36 11.08 -15.33 5.77
N SER A 37 10.01 -14.97 6.48
CA SER A 37 9.78 -15.27 7.89
C SER A 37 9.30 -16.71 8.11
N GLY A 38 9.98 -17.73 7.59
CA GLY A 38 9.87 -19.14 7.99
C GLY A 38 8.50 -19.85 7.93
N GLN A 39 7.39 -19.13 7.76
CA GLN A 39 6.01 -19.65 7.76
C GLN A 39 5.77 -20.62 6.60
N PHE A 40 6.56 -20.47 5.54
CA PHE A 40 6.52 -21.32 4.35
C PHE A 40 7.56 -22.46 4.39
N GLY A 41 8.33 -22.61 5.49
CA GLY A 41 9.31 -23.70 5.63
C GLY A 41 10.67 -23.42 4.98
N PHE A 42 10.99 -22.16 4.67
CA PHE A 42 12.30 -21.74 4.15
C PHE A 42 13.02 -20.83 5.12
N GLY A 43 14.33 -21.00 5.25
CA GLY A 43 15.19 -20.04 5.93
C GLY A 43 15.55 -18.86 5.04
N VAL A 44 16.36 -17.94 5.58
CA VAL A 44 17.02 -16.89 4.80
C VAL A 44 18.17 -17.52 4.01
N GLU A 45 17.82 -18.22 2.94
CA GLU A 45 18.74 -18.84 1.98
C GLU A 45 18.96 -17.89 0.80
N ARG A 46 20.13 -17.99 0.16
CA ARG A 46 20.48 -17.12 -0.96
C ARG A 46 19.45 -17.23 -2.09
N GLU A 47 19.10 -18.46 -2.45
CA GLU A 47 18.15 -18.80 -3.52
C GLU A 47 16.77 -18.20 -3.23
N ALA A 48 16.30 -18.28 -1.98
CA ALA A 48 15.04 -17.69 -1.56
C ALA A 48 15.08 -16.15 -1.66
N VAL A 49 16.15 -15.51 -1.17
CA VAL A 49 16.31 -14.04 -1.24
C VAL A 49 16.28 -13.57 -2.70
N PHE A 50 17.07 -14.18 -3.58
CA PHE A 50 17.08 -13.82 -5.00
C PHE A 50 15.72 -14.05 -5.68
N GLY A 51 15.06 -15.17 -5.38
CA GLY A 51 13.73 -15.50 -5.89
C GLY A 51 12.68 -14.46 -5.50
N PHE A 52 12.60 -14.12 -4.21
CA PHE A 52 11.65 -13.14 -3.71
C PHE A 52 11.90 -11.72 -4.25
N LEU A 53 13.16 -11.28 -4.31
CA LEU A 53 13.49 -9.98 -4.87
C LEU A 53 13.13 -9.88 -6.36
N SER A 54 13.38 -10.95 -7.11
CA SER A 54 12.99 -11.05 -8.52
C SER A 54 11.46 -10.99 -8.67
N LEU A 55 10.73 -11.74 -7.85
CA LEU A 55 9.26 -11.71 -7.83
C LEU A 55 8.72 -10.32 -7.51
N ILE A 56 9.22 -9.67 -6.45
CA ILE A 56 8.81 -8.31 -6.05
C ILE A 56 9.07 -7.33 -7.20
N PHE A 57 10.28 -7.34 -7.77
CA PHE A 57 10.64 -6.44 -8.87
C PHE A 57 9.71 -6.61 -10.07
N TRP A 58 9.55 -7.85 -10.55
CA TRP A 58 8.71 -8.12 -11.71
C TRP A 58 7.23 -7.88 -11.42
N LEU A 59 6.77 -8.03 -10.19
CA LEU A 59 5.42 -7.68 -9.80
C LEU A 59 5.18 -6.15 -9.85
N LEU A 60 6.13 -5.35 -9.36
CA LEU A 60 6.09 -3.88 -9.49
C LEU A 60 6.10 -3.43 -10.96
N VAL A 61 6.88 -4.10 -11.82
CA VAL A 61 6.94 -3.79 -13.25
C VAL A 61 5.67 -4.23 -13.98
N LEU A 62 5.29 -5.51 -13.88
CA LEU A 62 4.20 -6.09 -14.67
C LEU A 62 2.83 -5.66 -14.15
N VAL A 63 2.61 -5.69 -12.84
CA VAL A 63 1.30 -5.38 -12.26
C VAL A 63 1.14 -3.89 -12.10
N VAL A 64 2.03 -3.22 -11.36
CA VAL A 64 1.82 -1.80 -11.05
C VAL A 64 2.11 -0.93 -12.28
N SER A 65 3.28 -1.10 -12.90
CA SER A 65 3.71 -0.21 -14.00
C SER A 65 2.97 -0.47 -15.31
N LEU A 66 2.90 -1.73 -15.76
CA LEU A 66 2.29 -2.09 -17.04
C LEU A 66 0.77 -2.25 -16.91
N LYS A 67 0.27 -3.16 -16.07
CA LYS A 67 -1.17 -3.38 -15.94
C LYS A 67 -1.87 -2.13 -15.41
N TYR A 68 -1.57 -1.67 -14.20
CA TYR A 68 -2.38 -0.61 -13.61
C TYR A 68 -2.10 0.76 -14.23
N ILE A 69 -0.86 1.23 -14.13
CA ILE A 69 -0.50 2.61 -14.51
C ILE A 69 -0.62 2.86 -16.02
N SER A 70 -0.26 1.88 -16.84
CA SER A 70 -0.29 2.02 -18.31
C SER A 70 -1.63 1.61 -18.92
N TYR A 71 -2.25 0.52 -18.46
CA TYR A 71 -3.49 -0.03 -19.04
C TYR A 71 -4.77 0.31 -18.25
N VAL A 72 -4.92 -0.12 -17.00
CA VAL A 72 -6.17 0.03 -16.21
C VAL A 72 -6.55 1.50 -16.03
N MET A 73 -5.59 2.38 -15.80
CA MET A 73 -5.84 3.83 -15.74
C MET A 73 -6.43 4.40 -17.04
N ARG A 74 -6.41 3.69 -18.17
CA ARG A 74 -7.08 4.14 -19.40
C ARG A 74 -8.59 3.92 -19.35
N ALA A 75 -9.06 2.95 -18.57
CA ALA A 75 -10.47 2.74 -18.31
C ALA A 75 -10.90 3.71 -17.21
N ASP A 76 -11.41 4.87 -17.58
CA ASP A 76 -11.97 5.84 -16.64
C ASP A 76 -13.36 6.26 -17.10
N ASN A 77 -14.17 6.72 -16.15
CA ASN A 77 -15.47 7.32 -16.45
C ASN A 77 -15.46 8.77 -15.99
N ALA A 78 -15.29 9.70 -16.94
CA ALA A 78 -15.17 11.13 -16.67
C ALA A 78 -14.04 11.46 -15.68
N GLY A 79 -12.90 10.77 -15.79
CA GLY A 79 -11.73 10.94 -14.93
C GLY A 79 -11.74 10.09 -13.65
N GLU A 80 -12.89 9.55 -13.22
CA GLU A 80 -12.96 8.65 -12.07
C GLU A 80 -12.49 7.24 -12.45
N GLY A 81 -11.72 6.61 -11.57
CA GLY A 81 -11.35 5.19 -11.63
C GLY A 81 -12.01 4.40 -10.50
N GLY A 82 -11.44 3.23 -10.18
CA GLY A 82 -11.93 2.32 -9.15
C GLY A 82 -12.78 1.15 -9.68
N ILE A 83 -12.95 0.12 -8.84
CA ILE A 83 -13.57 -1.15 -9.23
C ILE A 83 -15.06 -1.02 -9.61
N LEU A 84 -15.81 -0.16 -8.92
CA LEU A 84 -17.22 0.11 -9.29
C LEU A 84 -17.31 0.89 -10.61
N THR A 85 -16.33 1.73 -10.90
CA THR A 85 -16.25 2.42 -12.18
C THR A 85 -15.98 1.44 -13.32
N LEU A 86 -15.02 0.52 -13.16
CA LEU A 86 -14.77 -0.56 -14.12
C LEU A 86 -16.00 -1.43 -14.35
N MET A 87 -16.66 -1.85 -13.27
CA MET A 87 -17.90 -2.61 -13.34
C MET A 87 -18.97 -1.86 -14.17
N SER A 88 -19.16 -0.57 -13.89
CA SER A 88 -20.12 0.25 -14.62
C SER A 88 -19.77 0.42 -16.11
N LEU A 89 -18.48 0.54 -16.44
CA LEU A 89 -17.99 0.68 -17.81
C LEU A 89 -18.14 -0.63 -18.59
N ALA A 90 -17.74 -1.75 -17.99
CA ALA A 90 -17.88 -3.08 -18.58
C ALA A 90 -19.34 -3.44 -18.86
N GLY A 91 -20.26 -2.99 -18.01
CA GLY A 91 -21.69 -3.29 -18.12
C GLY A 91 -22.46 -2.52 -19.21
N ARG A 92 -21.90 -1.46 -19.81
CA ARG A 92 -22.63 -0.55 -20.74
C ARG A 92 -23.06 -1.19 -22.05
N HIS A 93 -22.30 -2.19 -22.52
CA HIS A 93 -22.51 -2.82 -23.83
C HIS A 93 -22.73 -4.33 -23.72
N THR A 94 -23.16 -4.81 -22.57
CA THR A 94 -23.40 -6.23 -22.30
C THR A 94 -24.89 -6.54 -22.11
N GLY A 95 -25.30 -7.77 -22.42
CA GLY A 95 -26.67 -8.22 -22.15
C GLY A 95 -26.97 -8.29 -20.65
N ALA A 96 -28.26 -8.22 -20.28
CA ALA A 96 -28.70 -8.11 -18.88
C ALA A 96 -28.09 -9.17 -17.93
N ARG A 97 -27.95 -10.42 -18.38
CA ARG A 97 -27.31 -11.49 -17.59
C ARG A 97 -25.83 -11.23 -17.33
N ALA A 98 -25.10 -10.78 -18.35
CA ALA A 98 -23.68 -10.44 -18.21
C ALA A 98 -23.49 -9.21 -17.32
N THR A 99 -24.35 -8.19 -17.44
CA THR A 99 -24.36 -7.04 -16.54
C THR A 99 -24.61 -7.45 -15.10
N ALA A 100 -25.54 -8.38 -14.83
CA ALA A 100 -25.78 -8.87 -13.48
C ALA A 100 -24.54 -9.58 -12.88
N VAL A 101 -23.84 -10.41 -13.66
CA VAL A 101 -22.59 -11.05 -13.24
C VAL A 101 -21.51 -10.00 -12.95
N LEU A 102 -21.36 -9.00 -13.83
CA LEU A 102 -20.41 -7.90 -13.63
C LEU A 102 -20.70 -7.13 -12.35
N VAL A 103 -21.97 -6.84 -12.05
CA VAL A 103 -22.38 -6.18 -10.80
C VAL A 103 -21.99 -7.01 -9.59
N ILE A 104 -22.28 -8.32 -9.59
CA ILE A 104 -21.89 -9.21 -8.49
C ILE A 104 -20.37 -9.20 -8.30
N MET A 105 -19.59 -9.33 -9.38
CA MET A 105 -18.13 -9.29 -9.32
C MET A 105 -17.61 -7.95 -8.77
N GLY A 106 -18.17 -6.82 -9.21
CA GLY A 106 -17.78 -5.51 -8.72
C GLY A 106 -18.15 -5.26 -7.25
N LEU A 107 -19.25 -5.83 -6.76
CA LEU A 107 -19.63 -5.78 -5.34
C LEU A 107 -18.70 -6.66 -4.48
N ILE A 108 -18.34 -7.85 -4.96
CA ILE A 108 -17.35 -8.71 -4.29
C ILE A 108 -15.99 -7.99 -4.24
N GLY A 109 -15.56 -7.38 -5.34
CA GLY A 109 -14.31 -6.64 -5.40
C GLY A 109 -14.31 -5.40 -4.49
N GLY A 110 -15.42 -4.67 -4.43
CA GLY A 110 -15.61 -3.61 -3.45
C GLY A 110 -15.52 -4.11 -2.01
N SER A 111 -16.02 -5.31 -1.73
CA SER A 111 -15.96 -5.93 -0.40
C SER A 111 -14.52 -6.31 -0.01
N PHE A 112 -13.73 -6.84 -0.95
CA PHE A 112 -12.30 -7.10 -0.71
C PHE A 112 -11.53 -5.81 -0.45
N PHE A 113 -11.80 -4.74 -1.20
CA PHE A 113 -11.20 -3.43 -0.94
C PHE A 113 -11.55 -2.91 0.46
N TYR A 114 -12.79 -3.08 0.93
CA TYR A 114 -13.14 -2.78 2.33
C TYR A 114 -12.30 -3.59 3.34
N GLY A 115 -12.06 -4.87 3.06
CA GLY A 115 -11.19 -5.72 3.87
C GLY A 115 -9.75 -5.19 3.92
N GLU A 116 -9.18 -4.80 2.77
CA GLU A 116 -7.86 -4.18 2.70
C GLU A 116 -7.78 -2.91 3.56
N VAL A 117 -8.83 -2.09 3.59
CA VAL A 117 -8.85 -0.83 4.37
C VAL A 117 -8.90 -1.07 5.87
N VAL A 118 -9.37 -2.23 6.32
CA VAL A 118 -9.28 -2.63 7.73
C VAL A 118 -7.88 -3.14 8.05
N ILE A 119 -7.25 -3.89 7.14
CA ILE A 119 -5.96 -4.54 7.41
C ILE A 119 -4.78 -3.56 7.24
N THR A 120 -4.82 -2.68 6.24
CA THR A 120 -3.70 -1.80 5.88
C THR A 120 -3.28 -0.88 7.04
N PRO A 121 -4.19 -0.17 7.73
CA PRO A 121 -3.80 0.67 8.86
C PRO A 121 -3.25 -0.15 10.03
N ALA A 122 -3.77 -1.36 10.25
CA ALA A 122 -3.30 -2.24 11.31
C ALA A 122 -1.88 -2.73 11.02
N ILE A 123 -1.64 -3.35 9.86
CA ILE A 123 -0.33 -3.91 9.53
C ILE A 123 0.73 -2.80 9.41
N SER A 124 0.42 -1.69 8.72
CA SER A 124 1.38 -0.62 8.47
C SER A 124 1.81 0.08 9.76
N VAL A 125 0.84 0.52 10.59
CA VAL A 125 1.16 1.22 11.84
C VAL A 125 1.87 0.29 12.82
N MET A 126 1.42 -0.98 12.95
CA MET A 126 2.12 -1.93 13.81
C MET A 126 3.55 -2.18 13.32
N SER A 127 3.79 -2.40 12.03
CA SER A 127 5.14 -2.62 11.49
C SER A 127 6.06 -1.40 11.68
N ALA A 128 5.52 -0.18 11.63
CA ALA A 128 6.30 1.02 12.01
C ALA A 128 6.66 0.99 13.50
N ILE A 129 5.68 0.76 14.39
CA ILE A 129 5.90 0.79 15.85
C ILE A 129 6.77 -0.39 16.33
N GLU A 130 6.74 -1.54 15.66
CA GLU A 130 7.64 -2.68 15.89
C GLU A 130 9.12 -2.31 15.72
N GLY A 131 9.45 -1.22 15.01
CA GLY A 131 10.80 -0.66 15.01
C GLY A 131 11.32 -0.27 16.40
N LEU A 132 10.42 -0.01 17.35
CA LEU A 132 10.78 0.24 18.74
C LEU A 132 11.40 -0.98 19.42
N GLU A 133 11.02 -2.19 19.03
CA GLU A 133 11.62 -3.42 19.58
C GLU A 133 13.12 -3.51 19.26
N ILE A 134 13.54 -2.94 18.12
CA ILE A 134 14.94 -2.87 17.71
C ILE A 134 15.70 -1.81 18.50
N ALA A 135 15.08 -0.65 18.72
CA ALA A 135 15.70 0.45 19.46
C ALA A 135 15.73 0.24 20.98
N ALA A 136 14.69 -0.38 21.54
CA ALA A 136 14.49 -0.60 22.97
C ALA A 136 13.61 -1.86 23.21
N PRO A 137 14.20 -3.06 23.29
CA PRO A 137 13.45 -4.32 23.45
C PRO A 137 12.54 -4.38 24.68
N SER A 138 12.84 -3.60 25.73
CA SER A 138 12.00 -3.52 26.94
C SER A 138 10.64 -2.86 26.71
N LEU A 139 10.42 -2.22 25.57
CA LEU A 139 9.18 -1.52 25.22
C LEU A 139 8.25 -2.36 24.32
N ASP A 140 8.58 -3.63 24.08
CA ASP A 140 7.75 -4.58 23.31
C ASP A 140 6.27 -4.61 23.78
N PRO A 141 5.93 -4.63 25.09
CA PRO A 141 4.54 -4.61 25.54
C PRO A 141 3.76 -3.34 25.19
N PHE A 142 4.44 -2.27 24.78
CA PHE A 142 3.82 -1.00 24.41
C PHE A 142 3.49 -0.90 22.91
N ILE A 143 3.94 -1.84 22.07
CA ILE A 143 3.72 -1.80 20.61
C ILE A 143 2.22 -1.71 20.28
N VAL A 144 1.42 -2.62 20.83
CA VAL A 144 -0.03 -2.65 20.61
C VAL A 144 -0.72 -1.39 21.16
N PRO A 145 -0.51 -0.98 22.44
CA PRO A 145 -1.08 0.26 22.98
C PRO A 145 -0.72 1.53 22.17
N MET A 146 0.53 1.68 21.73
CA MET A 146 0.95 2.83 20.93
C MET A 146 0.31 2.82 19.54
N SER A 147 0.23 1.66 18.90
CA SER A 147 -0.44 1.50 17.60
C SER A 147 -1.91 1.90 17.68
N ILE A 148 -2.61 1.45 18.74
CA ILE A 148 -3.98 1.86 19.04
C ILE A 148 -4.07 3.38 19.25
N ALA A 149 -3.14 3.98 19.99
CA ALA A 149 -3.14 5.43 20.23
C ALA A 149 -2.98 6.23 18.93
N VAL A 150 -2.03 5.83 18.07
CA VAL A 150 -1.79 6.45 16.75
C VAL A 150 -3.04 6.35 15.87
N LEU A 151 -3.66 5.18 15.77
CA LEU A 151 -4.86 4.98 14.97
C LEU A 151 -6.08 5.67 15.56
N THR A 152 -6.22 5.72 16.88
CA THR A 152 -7.29 6.49 17.53
C THR A 152 -7.19 7.97 17.15
N LEU A 153 -6.00 8.54 17.25
CA LEU A 153 -5.76 9.93 16.85
C LEU A 153 -6.09 10.13 15.36
N LEU A 154 -5.69 9.17 14.53
CA LEU A 154 -5.99 9.16 13.09
C LEU A 154 -7.50 9.19 12.80
N PHE A 155 -8.27 8.28 13.40
CA PHE A 155 -9.70 8.17 13.14
C PHE A 155 -10.50 9.35 13.72
N VAL A 156 -10.00 9.98 14.80
CA VAL A 156 -10.60 11.20 15.38
C VAL A 156 -10.35 12.42 14.49
N ILE A 157 -9.17 12.55 13.87
CA ILE A 157 -8.84 13.72 13.05
C ILE A 157 -9.55 13.72 11.69
N GLN A 158 -10.09 12.58 11.23
CA GLN A 158 -10.76 12.44 9.91
C GLN A 158 -11.81 13.53 9.61
N LYS A 159 -12.57 13.95 10.64
CA LYS A 159 -13.64 14.94 10.49
C LYS A 159 -13.15 16.31 10.01
N HIS A 160 -11.87 16.65 10.23
CA HIS A 160 -11.28 17.93 9.83
C HIS A 160 -10.80 17.94 8.37
N GLY A 161 -10.91 16.81 7.67
CA GLY A 161 -10.59 16.69 6.26
C GLY A 161 -9.10 16.62 5.94
N THR A 162 -8.81 16.14 4.73
CA THR A 162 -7.45 16.04 4.18
C THR A 162 -6.92 17.39 3.70
N GLY A 163 -7.74 18.44 3.60
CA GLY A 163 -7.33 19.75 3.11
C GLY A 163 -6.29 20.49 3.97
N MET A 164 -6.33 20.34 5.30
CA MET A 164 -5.37 20.98 6.21
C MET A 164 -4.10 20.15 6.42
N VAL A 165 -4.21 18.83 6.28
CA VAL A 165 -3.10 17.87 6.51
C VAL A 165 -2.36 17.49 5.23
N GLY A 166 -3.03 17.54 4.07
CA GLY A 166 -2.49 17.13 2.77
C GLY A 166 -1.31 17.97 2.28
N LYS A 167 -1.16 19.21 2.74
CA LYS A 167 0.03 20.04 2.46
C LYS A 167 1.30 19.49 3.11
N LEU A 168 1.17 18.80 4.25
CA LEU A 168 2.28 18.19 4.97
C LEU A 168 2.59 16.77 4.46
N PHE A 169 1.60 16.08 3.88
CA PHE A 169 1.76 14.71 3.40
C PHE A 169 2.82 14.58 2.32
N ALA A 170 2.78 15.47 1.32
CA ALA A 170 3.70 15.38 0.20
C ALA A 170 5.18 15.58 0.59
N PRO A 171 5.57 16.60 1.39
CA PRO A 171 6.94 16.69 1.90
C PRO A 171 7.38 15.48 2.73
N VAL A 172 6.52 14.99 3.62
CA VAL A 172 6.85 13.84 4.49
C VAL A 172 7.07 12.57 3.66
N MET A 173 6.17 12.28 2.71
CA MET A 173 6.32 11.12 1.83
C MET A 173 7.50 11.25 0.88
N LEU A 174 7.80 12.45 0.39
CA LEU A 174 9.00 12.66 -0.43
C LEU A 174 10.27 12.36 0.37
N ILE A 175 10.35 12.84 1.62
CA ILE A 175 11.46 12.53 2.52
C ILE A 175 11.52 11.01 2.77
N TRP A 176 10.38 10.37 3.04
CA TRP A 176 10.29 8.92 3.19
C TRP A 176 10.88 8.18 2.00
N PHE A 177 10.44 8.46 0.77
CA PHE A 177 10.97 7.82 -0.43
C PHE A 177 12.46 8.09 -0.65
N LEU A 178 12.93 9.31 -0.39
CA LEU A 178 14.36 9.61 -0.46
C LEU A 178 15.18 8.80 0.54
N VAL A 179 14.69 8.65 1.78
CA VAL A 179 15.34 7.81 2.80
C VAL A 179 15.33 6.34 2.37
N LEU A 180 14.23 5.83 1.82
CA LEU A 180 14.16 4.47 1.26
C LEU A 180 15.23 4.24 0.19
N ALA A 181 15.36 5.18 -0.74
CA ALA A 181 16.33 5.13 -1.83
C ALA A 181 17.78 5.15 -1.30
N VAL A 182 18.08 6.04 -0.35
CA VAL A 182 19.42 6.18 0.24
C VAL A 182 19.80 4.92 1.02
N LEU A 183 18.93 4.44 1.93
CA LEU A 183 19.19 3.22 2.70
C LEU A 183 19.33 2.00 1.78
N GLY A 184 18.46 1.92 0.77
CA GLY A 184 18.50 0.88 -0.26
C GLY A 184 19.84 0.86 -1.01
N ALA A 185 20.25 2.02 -1.54
CA ALA A 185 21.51 2.17 -2.25
C ALA A 185 22.72 1.83 -1.35
N CYS A 186 22.72 2.28 -0.09
CA CYS A 186 23.77 1.94 0.87
C CYS A 186 23.83 0.43 1.16
N GLY A 187 22.68 -0.25 1.26
CA GLY A 187 22.60 -1.70 1.39
C GLY A 187 23.18 -2.43 0.19
N ILE A 188 22.76 -2.04 -1.02
CA ILE A 188 23.25 -2.61 -2.28
C ILE A 188 24.76 -2.44 -2.42
N MET A 189 25.33 -1.29 -2.04
CA MET A 189 26.77 -1.07 -2.10
C MET A 189 27.58 -2.06 -1.24
N LYS A 190 27.00 -2.59 -0.14
CA LYS A 190 27.66 -3.59 0.70
C LYS A 190 27.64 -4.98 0.06
N ASN A 191 26.58 -5.32 -0.68
CA ASN A 191 26.47 -6.59 -1.39
C ASN A 191 25.84 -6.41 -2.79
N PRO A 192 26.63 -6.00 -3.79
CA PRO A 192 26.12 -5.65 -5.12
C PRO A 192 25.54 -6.83 -5.90
N GLU A 193 25.86 -8.07 -5.51
CA GLU A 193 25.36 -9.28 -6.17
C GLU A 193 23.83 -9.34 -6.15
N VAL A 194 23.18 -8.69 -5.18
CA VAL A 194 21.72 -8.62 -5.08
C VAL A 194 21.05 -8.11 -6.37
N LEU A 195 21.76 -7.29 -7.16
CA LEU A 195 21.25 -6.78 -8.44
C LEU A 195 21.00 -7.87 -9.48
N HIS A 196 21.61 -9.06 -9.34
CA HIS A 196 21.29 -10.18 -10.22
C HIS A 196 19.82 -10.60 -10.11
N ALA A 197 19.14 -10.33 -8.99
CA ALA A 197 17.71 -10.62 -8.82
C ALA A 197 16.80 -9.89 -9.83
N LEU A 198 17.28 -8.86 -10.52
CA LEU A 198 16.55 -8.23 -11.63
C LEU A 198 16.27 -9.22 -12.77
N ASN A 199 17.08 -10.27 -12.92
CA ASN A 199 16.86 -11.31 -13.90
C ASN A 199 15.62 -12.15 -13.52
N PRO A 200 14.58 -12.25 -14.39
CA PRO A 200 13.39 -13.05 -14.11
C PRO A 200 13.67 -14.54 -13.97
N ALA A 201 14.84 -15.02 -14.39
CA ALA A 201 15.27 -16.41 -14.18
C ALA A 201 15.20 -16.81 -12.70
N TYR A 202 15.56 -15.92 -11.77
CA TYR A 202 15.49 -16.23 -10.33
C TYR A 202 14.05 -16.45 -9.85
N ALA A 203 13.09 -15.68 -10.33
CA ALA A 203 11.67 -15.90 -10.04
C ALA A 203 11.18 -17.24 -10.61
N ILE A 204 11.59 -17.59 -11.83
CA ILE A 204 11.21 -18.85 -12.48
C ILE A 204 11.84 -20.04 -11.74
N GLU A 205 13.13 -19.97 -11.42
CA GLU A 205 13.84 -20.99 -10.64
C GLU A 205 13.22 -21.17 -9.26
N PHE A 206 12.81 -20.08 -8.60
CA PHE A 206 12.10 -20.14 -7.34
C PHE A 206 10.81 -20.95 -7.42
N PHE A 207 10.01 -20.80 -8.49
CA PHE A 207 8.83 -21.64 -8.72
C PHE A 207 9.18 -23.10 -9.01
N LEU A 208 10.24 -23.35 -9.77
CA LEU A 208 10.66 -24.71 -10.10
C LEU A 208 11.21 -25.46 -8.88
N HIS A 209 11.93 -24.76 -8.01
CA HIS A 209 12.59 -25.34 -6.84
C HIS A 209 11.59 -25.58 -5.71
N TYR A 210 10.77 -24.58 -5.37
CA TYR A 210 9.90 -24.61 -4.19
C TYR A 210 8.44 -25.00 -4.50
N LYS A 211 8.08 -25.18 -5.79
CA LYS A 211 6.83 -25.77 -6.30
C LYS A 211 5.56 -25.21 -5.62
N SER A 212 4.81 -26.06 -4.91
CA SER A 212 3.53 -25.70 -4.28
C SER A 212 3.69 -24.66 -3.19
N VAL A 213 4.86 -24.60 -2.55
CA VAL A 213 5.11 -23.63 -1.50
C VAL A 213 5.36 -22.23 -2.09
N SER A 214 5.94 -22.14 -3.28
CA SER A 214 6.06 -20.88 -4.03
C SER A 214 4.70 -20.22 -4.30
N PHE A 215 3.63 -21.01 -4.41
CA PHE A 215 2.27 -20.50 -4.58
C PHE A 215 1.74 -19.81 -3.32
N PHE A 216 2.01 -20.36 -2.13
CA PHE A 216 1.65 -19.68 -0.88
C PHE A 216 2.53 -18.45 -0.63
N ALA A 217 3.82 -18.55 -0.96
CA ALA A 217 4.78 -17.47 -0.87
C ALA A 217 4.41 -16.26 -1.75
N LEU A 218 3.78 -16.47 -2.91
CA LEU A 218 3.23 -15.41 -3.75
C LEU A 218 2.25 -14.51 -2.99
N GLY A 219 1.46 -15.06 -2.06
CA GLY A 219 0.55 -14.28 -1.22
C GLY A 219 1.28 -13.23 -0.37
N ALA A 220 2.48 -13.55 0.10
CA ALA A 220 3.34 -12.59 0.80
C ALA A 220 3.99 -11.58 -0.16
N VAL A 221 4.36 -11.98 -1.39
CA VAL A 221 4.92 -11.05 -2.40
C VAL A 221 3.90 -9.99 -2.81
N VAL A 222 2.61 -10.35 -2.87
CA VAL A 222 1.53 -9.42 -3.20
C VAL A 222 1.47 -8.22 -2.23
N LEU A 223 1.99 -8.37 -1.01
CA LEU A 223 2.15 -7.27 -0.06
C LEU A 223 3.00 -6.11 -0.58
N ALA A 224 3.88 -6.34 -1.58
CA ALA A 224 4.70 -5.29 -2.20
C ALA A 224 3.91 -4.37 -3.13
N ILE A 225 2.72 -4.79 -3.56
CA ILE A 225 1.90 -4.07 -4.54
C ILE A 225 0.53 -3.70 -3.95
N THR A 226 0.44 -3.58 -2.62
CA THR A 226 -0.77 -3.11 -1.95
C THR A 226 -1.07 -1.66 -2.32
N GLY A 227 -2.35 -1.28 -2.29
CA GLY A 227 -2.77 0.11 -2.51
C GLY A 227 -2.83 0.54 -3.98
N VAL A 228 -2.62 -0.37 -4.93
CA VAL A 228 -2.72 -0.07 -6.36
C VAL A 228 -4.18 0.20 -6.78
N GLU A 229 -5.12 -0.40 -6.07
CA GLU A 229 -6.56 -0.15 -6.15
C GLU A 229 -6.92 1.27 -5.70
N ALA A 230 -6.31 1.73 -4.59
CA ALA A 230 -6.46 3.10 -4.11
C ALA A 230 -5.86 4.09 -5.12
N LEU A 231 -4.72 3.76 -5.73
CA LEU A 231 -4.13 4.54 -6.81
C LEU A 231 -5.09 4.71 -7.99
N TYR A 232 -5.77 3.63 -8.37
CA TYR A 232 -6.73 3.67 -9.46
C TYR A 232 -7.99 4.46 -9.09
N ALA A 233 -8.44 4.40 -7.84
CA ALA A 233 -9.57 5.20 -7.35
C ALA A 233 -9.26 6.71 -7.30
N ASP A 234 -8.03 7.09 -6.91
CA ASP A 234 -7.60 8.49 -6.75
C ASP A 234 -7.28 9.21 -8.07
N MET A 235 -7.46 8.53 -9.20
CA MET A 235 -7.38 9.12 -10.53
C MET A 235 -8.29 10.33 -10.73
N GLY A 236 -9.46 10.32 -10.10
CA GLY A 236 -10.43 11.41 -10.19
C GLY A 236 -9.90 12.74 -9.64
N HIS A 237 -8.92 12.70 -8.74
CA HIS A 237 -8.39 13.87 -8.05
C HIS A 237 -7.10 14.39 -8.69
N PHE A 238 -6.16 13.48 -9.00
CA PHE A 238 -4.83 13.87 -9.48
C PHE A 238 -4.68 13.76 -10.99
N GLY A 239 -5.50 12.93 -11.64
CA GLY A 239 -5.35 12.59 -13.05
C GLY A 239 -4.16 11.66 -13.34
N LYS A 240 -4.09 11.21 -14.59
CA LYS A 240 -3.18 10.11 -15.00
C LYS A 240 -1.71 10.50 -15.03
N VAL A 241 -1.42 11.72 -15.50
CA VAL A 241 -0.05 12.17 -15.76
C VAL A 241 0.74 12.41 -14.47
N PRO A 242 0.20 13.11 -13.45
CA PRO A 242 0.92 13.29 -12.17
C PRO A 242 1.23 11.97 -11.47
N ILE A 243 0.27 11.05 -11.44
CA ILE A 243 0.43 9.69 -10.90
C ILE A 243 1.58 8.96 -11.62
N ARG A 244 1.57 8.94 -12.96
CA ARG A 244 2.65 8.34 -13.78
C ARG A 244 4.02 8.93 -13.50
N LEU A 245 4.12 10.26 -13.46
CA LEU A 245 5.40 10.93 -13.20
C LEU A 245 5.91 10.58 -11.80
N ALA A 246 5.07 10.65 -10.78
CA ALA A 246 5.43 10.28 -9.40
C ALA A 246 5.94 8.84 -9.31
N TRP A 247 5.27 7.89 -9.98
CA TRP A 247 5.67 6.50 -10.02
C TRP A 247 7.08 6.29 -10.57
N PHE A 248 7.31 6.72 -11.82
CA PHE A 248 8.54 6.40 -12.54
C PHE A 248 9.73 7.25 -12.07
N SER A 249 9.50 8.42 -11.46
CA SER A 249 10.59 9.30 -11.02
C SER A 249 11.02 9.08 -9.57
N VAL A 250 10.10 8.76 -8.66
CA VAL A 250 10.38 8.70 -7.22
C VAL A 250 10.02 7.35 -6.63
N VAL A 251 8.79 6.89 -6.82
CA VAL A 251 8.25 5.77 -6.03
C VAL A 251 8.88 4.44 -6.44
N LEU A 252 8.80 4.07 -7.72
CA LEU A 252 9.39 2.84 -8.24
C LEU A 252 10.89 2.72 -7.93
N PRO A 253 11.75 3.71 -8.25
CA PRO A 253 13.18 3.58 -7.96
C PRO A 253 13.45 3.46 -6.46
N SER A 254 12.73 4.19 -5.61
CA SER A 254 12.92 4.13 -4.15
C SER A 254 12.54 2.76 -3.58
N LEU A 255 11.40 2.19 -4.03
CA LEU A 255 10.96 0.86 -3.61
C LEU A 255 11.94 -0.23 -4.05
N VAL A 256 12.35 -0.21 -5.32
CA VAL A 256 13.31 -1.20 -5.86
C VAL A 256 14.64 -1.12 -5.10
N LEU A 257 15.18 0.09 -4.92
CA LEU A 257 16.42 0.27 -4.15
C LEU A 257 16.28 -0.27 -2.74
N ASN A 258 15.18 0.02 -2.04
CA ASN A 258 15.00 -0.40 -0.67
C ASN A 258 14.86 -1.92 -0.53
N TYR A 259 14.02 -2.56 -1.35
CA TYR A 259 13.87 -4.02 -1.34
C TYR A 259 15.21 -4.71 -1.61
N PHE A 260 15.96 -4.25 -2.61
CA PHE A 260 17.28 -4.81 -2.93
C PHE A 260 18.31 -4.51 -1.83
N GLY A 261 18.25 -3.36 -1.18
CA GLY A 261 19.12 -3.05 -0.03
C GLY A 261 18.84 -3.95 1.17
N GLN A 262 17.57 -4.20 1.50
CA GLN A 262 17.19 -5.17 2.53
C GLN A 262 17.63 -6.59 2.14
N GLY A 263 17.48 -6.96 0.88
CA GLY A 263 17.97 -8.24 0.34
C GLY A 263 19.48 -8.40 0.49
N ALA A 264 20.25 -7.36 0.16
CA ALA A 264 21.70 -7.32 0.35
C ALA A 264 22.09 -7.50 1.83
N LEU A 265 21.35 -6.86 2.75
CA LEU A 265 21.55 -7.05 4.18
C LEU A 265 21.32 -8.50 4.60
N LEU A 266 20.23 -9.13 4.14
CA LEU A 266 19.90 -10.52 4.48
C LEU A 266 20.88 -11.55 3.92
N LEU A 267 21.48 -11.27 2.77
CA LEU A 267 22.56 -12.10 2.21
C LEU A 267 23.83 -12.06 3.08
N SER A 268 24.08 -10.95 3.77
CA SER A 268 25.25 -10.77 4.64
C SER A 268 24.99 -11.17 6.09
N ASP A 269 23.80 -10.90 6.60
CA ASP A 269 23.36 -11.28 7.95
C ASP A 269 21.92 -11.83 7.92
N PRO A 270 21.77 -13.16 7.84
CA PRO A 270 20.47 -13.82 7.90
C PRO A 270 19.64 -13.50 9.16
N LYS A 271 20.27 -13.12 10.28
CA LYS A 271 19.56 -12.78 11.53
C LYS A 271 18.81 -11.46 11.43
N ALA A 272 19.14 -10.62 10.45
CA ALA A 272 18.45 -9.36 10.21
C ALA A 272 16.99 -9.54 9.77
N ILE A 273 16.54 -10.78 9.49
CA ILE A 273 15.14 -11.09 9.18
C ILE A 273 14.16 -10.67 10.29
N LYS A 274 14.62 -10.50 11.53
CA LYS A 274 13.81 -9.97 12.62
C LYS A 274 13.13 -8.64 12.22
N ASN A 275 13.91 -7.73 11.63
CA ASN A 275 13.39 -6.48 11.09
C ASN A 275 14.37 -5.91 10.04
N PRO A 276 14.34 -6.44 8.79
CA PRO A 276 15.33 -6.08 7.77
C PRO A 276 15.26 -4.60 7.39
N PHE A 277 14.08 -3.98 7.51
CA PHE A 277 13.89 -2.56 7.25
C PHE A 277 14.66 -1.69 8.25
N PHE A 278 14.40 -1.85 9.55
CA PHE A 278 15.03 -1.00 10.58
C PHE A 278 16.52 -1.31 10.73
N LEU A 279 16.93 -2.57 10.57
CA LEU A 279 18.34 -2.97 10.64
C LEU A 279 19.16 -2.54 9.41
N LEU A 280 18.51 -2.10 8.32
CA LEU A 280 19.18 -1.48 7.18
C LEU A 280 19.69 -0.07 7.52
N ALA A 281 19.02 0.61 8.45
CA ALA A 281 19.41 1.93 8.93
C ALA A 281 20.56 1.84 9.95
N PRO A 282 21.47 2.83 9.99
CA PRO A 282 22.47 2.91 11.04
C PRO A 282 21.82 3.18 12.40
N ASP A 283 22.45 2.73 13.49
CA ASP A 283 21.87 2.78 14.86
C ASP A 283 21.39 4.18 15.28
N TRP A 284 22.12 5.23 14.93
CA TRP A 284 21.75 6.62 15.25
C TRP A 284 20.45 7.07 14.55
N ALA A 285 20.11 6.45 13.43
CA ALA A 285 18.95 6.80 12.61
C ALA A 285 17.69 6.03 13.00
N LEU A 286 17.76 5.04 13.90
CA LEU A 286 16.60 4.21 14.28
C LEU A 286 15.43 5.04 14.82
N ILE A 287 15.67 5.97 15.75
CA ILE A 287 14.60 6.82 16.32
C ILE A 287 14.04 7.81 15.29
N PRO A 288 14.85 8.55 14.51
CA PRO A 288 14.34 9.35 13.41
C PRO A 288 13.54 8.54 12.37
N MET A 289 14.00 7.34 12.02
CA MET A 289 13.34 6.42 11.10
C MET A 289 12.02 5.94 11.66
N LEU A 290 11.94 5.63 12.96
CA LEU A 290 10.71 5.24 13.65
C LEU A 290 9.65 6.33 13.53
N ILE A 291 10.00 7.57 13.85
CA ILE A 291 9.09 8.71 13.75
C ILE A 291 8.63 8.89 12.30
N LEU A 292 9.56 8.84 11.34
CA LEU A 292 9.24 9.01 9.92
C LEU A 292 8.34 7.87 9.41
N ALA A 293 8.60 6.62 9.81
CA ALA A 293 7.79 5.46 9.47
C ALA A 293 6.38 5.56 10.07
N THR A 294 6.24 6.00 11.32
CA THR A 294 4.92 6.25 11.94
C THR A 294 4.16 7.34 11.19
N LEU A 295 4.84 8.42 10.77
CA LEU A 295 4.21 9.47 9.96
C LEU A 295 3.80 8.95 8.57
N ALA A 296 4.67 8.19 7.89
CA ALA A 296 4.38 7.61 6.57
C ALA A 296 3.20 6.63 6.64
N THR A 297 3.12 5.79 7.67
CA THR A 297 2.03 4.81 7.85
C THR A 297 0.71 5.46 8.26
N VAL A 298 0.76 6.56 9.02
CA VAL A 298 -0.39 7.45 9.23
C VAL A 298 -0.90 7.98 7.89
N ILE A 299 -0.02 8.51 7.03
CA ILE A 299 -0.39 9.05 5.71
C ILE A 299 -0.95 7.94 4.79
N ALA A 300 -0.32 6.78 4.75
CA ALA A 300 -0.80 5.60 4.03
C ALA A 300 -2.22 5.22 4.44
N SER A 301 -2.46 5.13 5.76
CA SER A 301 -3.77 4.81 6.32
C SER A 301 -4.83 5.86 5.92
N GLN A 302 -4.46 7.14 5.83
CA GLN A 302 -5.36 8.20 5.37
C GLN A 302 -5.83 8.05 3.93
N ALA A 303 -4.89 7.72 3.04
CA ALA A 303 -5.20 7.52 1.63
C ALA A 303 -6.23 6.41 1.44
N VAL A 304 -6.00 5.29 2.12
CA VAL A 304 -6.84 4.10 2.02
C VAL A 304 -8.24 4.32 2.64
N ILE A 305 -8.32 4.98 3.80
CA ILE A 305 -9.60 5.40 4.41
C ILE A 305 -10.39 6.32 3.46
N SER A 306 -9.71 7.28 2.83
CA SER A 306 -10.32 8.20 1.86
C SER A 306 -10.83 7.47 0.61
N GLY A 307 -10.09 6.45 0.16
CA GLY A 307 -10.49 5.55 -0.92
C GLY A 307 -11.82 4.84 -0.62
N VAL A 308 -12.01 4.33 0.61
CA VAL A 308 -13.28 3.72 1.01
C VAL A 308 -14.42 4.72 1.05
N PHE A 309 -14.21 5.95 1.53
CA PHE A 309 -15.28 6.96 1.48
C PHE A 309 -15.74 7.25 0.04
N SER A 310 -14.80 7.27 -0.91
CA SER A 310 -15.10 7.42 -2.35
C SER A 310 -15.88 6.21 -2.88
N LEU A 311 -15.47 4.99 -2.54
CA LEU A 311 -16.16 3.75 -2.90
C LEU A 311 -17.58 3.70 -2.32
N THR A 312 -17.76 4.05 -1.05
CA THR A 312 -19.09 4.12 -0.41
C THR A 312 -19.99 5.10 -1.15
N ARG A 313 -19.49 6.29 -1.47
CA ARG A 313 -20.25 7.30 -2.24
C ARG A 313 -20.70 6.74 -3.59
N GLN A 314 -19.82 6.05 -4.30
CA GLN A 314 -20.15 5.41 -5.59
C GLN A 314 -21.24 4.34 -5.40
N ALA A 315 -21.12 3.49 -4.39
CA ALA A 315 -22.11 2.46 -4.08
C ALA A 315 -23.49 3.05 -3.71
N VAL A 316 -23.53 4.16 -2.96
CA VAL A 316 -24.77 4.90 -2.64
C VAL A 316 -25.39 5.50 -3.91
N ARG A 317 -24.58 6.11 -4.80
CA ARG A 317 -25.07 6.67 -6.07
C ARG A 317 -25.64 5.61 -7.02
N LEU A 318 -25.07 4.41 -7.00
CA LEU A 318 -25.54 3.27 -7.78
C LEU A 318 -26.74 2.54 -7.12
N GLY A 319 -27.17 2.95 -5.93
CA GLY A 319 -28.30 2.36 -5.22
C GLY A 319 -27.99 1.04 -4.49
N TYR A 320 -26.71 0.68 -4.35
CA TYR A 320 -26.30 -0.55 -3.65
C TYR A 320 -26.19 -0.39 -2.13
N LEU A 321 -26.06 0.85 -1.64
CA LEU A 321 -26.07 1.17 -0.21
C LEU A 321 -27.17 2.19 0.11
N PRO A 322 -27.75 2.16 1.33
CA PRO A 322 -28.73 3.15 1.75
C PRO A 322 -28.10 4.55 1.78
N GLY A 323 -28.95 5.59 1.69
CA GLY A 323 -28.49 6.97 1.79
C GLY A 323 -27.75 7.23 3.11
N MET A 324 -26.52 7.72 3.03
CA MET A 324 -25.68 8.07 4.18
C MET A 324 -25.38 9.56 4.21
N ARG A 325 -25.06 10.09 5.40
CA ARG A 325 -24.59 11.48 5.54
C ARG A 325 -23.17 11.61 4.98
N ILE A 326 -23.06 12.29 3.85
CA ILE A 326 -21.79 12.58 3.16
C ILE A 326 -21.42 14.04 3.43
N ILE A 327 -20.30 14.28 4.10
CA ILE A 327 -19.80 15.62 4.41
C ILE A 327 -18.64 15.91 3.46
N HIS A 328 -18.73 17.00 2.69
CA HIS A 328 -17.63 17.46 1.86
C HIS A 328 -16.69 18.29 2.75
N THR A 329 -15.44 17.86 2.87
CA THR A 329 -14.44 18.50 3.74
C THR A 329 -13.64 19.59 3.03
N SER A 330 -13.81 19.75 1.72
CA SER A 330 -13.32 20.89 0.94
C SER A 330 -14.39 21.37 -0.04
N GLU A 331 -14.55 22.68 -0.15
CA GLU A 331 -15.44 23.31 -1.14
C GLU A 331 -14.87 23.27 -2.56
N ARG A 332 -13.57 22.99 -2.72
CA ARG A 332 -12.86 23.03 -4.02
C ARG A 332 -12.57 21.65 -4.61
N GLU A 333 -12.53 20.60 -3.79
CA GLU A 333 -12.13 19.26 -4.20
C GLU A 333 -13.28 18.26 -3.94
N SER A 334 -14.00 17.88 -5.01
CA SER A 334 -15.18 16.98 -4.98
C SER A 334 -14.92 15.62 -4.31
N GLY A 335 -13.67 15.21 -4.19
CA GLY A 335 -13.29 13.93 -3.62
C GLY A 335 -12.76 13.98 -2.17
N GLN A 336 -12.77 15.13 -1.51
CA GLN A 336 -12.50 15.21 -0.07
C GLN A 336 -13.82 15.03 0.69
N ILE A 337 -14.10 13.80 1.07
CA ILE A 337 -15.37 13.39 1.66
C ILE A 337 -15.12 12.71 2.99
N TYR A 338 -16.00 12.97 3.95
CA TYR A 338 -16.05 12.29 5.23
C TYR A 338 -17.42 11.64 5.42
N ILE A 339 -17.44 10.35 5.74
CA ILE A 339 -18.65 9.58 6.06
C ILE A 339 -18.54 9.08 7.50
N PRO A 340 -19.18 9.74 8.48
CA PRO A 340 -19.00 9.44 9.90
C PRO A 340 -19.29 7.99 10.28
N ALA A 341 -20.36 7.40 9.71
CA ALA A 341 -20.74 6.02 10.01
C ALA A 341 -19.64 5.02 9.58
N ILE A 342 -19.13 5.17 8.35
CA ILE A 342 -18.07 4.32 7.82
C ILE A 342 -16.77 4.50 8.59
N ASN A 343 -16.42 5.74 8.95
CA ASN A 343 -15.23 6.04 9.74
C ASN A 343 -15.18 5.24 11.05
N TRP A 344 -16.28 5.29 11.81
CA TRP A 344 -16.32 4.60 13.11
C TRP A 344 -16.42 3.08 12.97
N VAL A 345 -17.15 2.58 11.97
CA VAL A 345 -17.17 1.13 11.68
C VAL A 345 -15.76 0.62 11.33
N LEU A 346 -15.04 1.33 10.46
CA LEU A 346 -13.66 1.01 10.12
C LEU A 346 -12.75 1.07 11.35
N TYR A 347 -12.87 2.12 12.18
CA TYR A 347 -12.09 2.24 13.41
C TYR A 347 -12.24 1.02 14.32
N PHE A 348 -13.47 0.62 14.63
CA PHE A 348 -13.71 -0.55 15.49
C PHE A 348 -13.21 -1.84 14.84
N ALA A 349 -13.38 -2.00 13.52
CA ALA A 349 -12.84 -3.16 12.82
C ALA A 349 -11.30 -3.23 12.90
N VAL A 350 -10.61 -2.11 12.69
CA VAL A 350 -9.15 -2.01 12.82
C VAL A 350 -8.70 -2.34 14.25
N LEU A 351 -9.40 -1.84 15.27
CA LEU A 351 -9.09 -2.16 16.67
C LEU A 351 -9.23 -3.65 16.98
N ILE A 352 -10.32 -4.28 16.52
CA ILE A 352 -10.53 -5.72 16.69
C ILE A 352 -9.37 -6.49 16.05
N VAL A 353 -8.96 -6.09 14.85
CA VAL A 353 -7.85 -6.72 14.13
C VAL A 353 -6.53 -6.58 14.89
N ILE A 354 -6.20 -5.38 15.41
CA ILE A 354 -4.97 -5.18 16.18
C ILE A 354 -4.96 -6.02 17.47
N ILE A 355 -6.06 -6.00 18.22
CA ILE A 355 -6.18 -6.73 19.48
C ILE A 355 -6.17 -8.24 19.27
N SER A 356 -6.75 -8.73 18.16
CA SER A 356 -6.83 -10.18 17.92
C SER A 356 -5.52 -10.79 17.41
N PHE A 357 -4.71 -10.01 16.68
CA PHE A 357 -3.54 -10.54 15.98
C PHE A 357 -2.22 -10.20 16.66
N GLU A 358 -2.15 -9.11 17.45
CA GLU A 358 -1.04 -8.62 18.29
C GLU A 358 0.30 -8.32 17.58
N HIS A 359 0.67 -9.09 16.55
CA HIS A 359 1.84 -8.91 15.69
C HIS A 359 1.44 -8.78 14.23
N SER A 360 2.17 -7.93 13.48
CA SER A 360 1.89 -7.71 12.06
C SER A 360 2.05 -8.96 11.19
N SER A 361 2.94 -9.89 11.55
CA SER A 361 3.12 -11.14 10.80
C SER A 361 1.91 -12.08 10.84
N ASN A 362 1.06 -11.98 11.87
CA ASN A 362 -0.17 -12.77 11.93
C ASN A 362 -1.24 -12.23 10.97
N LEU A 363 -1.13 -10.96 10.53
CA LEU A 363 -2.05 -10.31 9.59
C LEU A 363 -1.68 -10.50 8.13
N ALA A 364 -0.41 -10.78 7.85
CA ALA A 364 0.14 -10.86 6.49
C ALA A 364 -0.63 -11.84 5.60
N ALA A 365 -0.96 -13.03 6.13
CA ALA A 365 -1.70 -14.06 5.40
C ALA A 365 -3.13 -13.61 5.01
N ALA A 366 -3.86 -12.98 5.94
CA ALA A 366 -5.19 -12.44 5.67
C ALA A 366 -5.16 -11.32 4.64
N TYR A 367 -4.11 -10.49 4.67
CA TYR A 367 -3.94 -9.37 3.75
C TYR A 367 -3.67 -9.84 2.32
N GLY A 368 -2.77 -10.82 2.15
CA GLY A 368 -2.45 -11.39 0.82
C GLY A 368 -3.68 -11.97 0.11
N ILE A 369 -4.61 -12.59 0.84
CA ILE A 369 -5.88 -13.11 0.28
C ILE A 369 -6.77 -11.97 -0.22
N ALA A 370 -6.94 -10.92 0.60
CA ALA A 370 -7.80 -9.79 0.25
C ALA A 370 -7.33 -9.08 -1.03
N VAL A 371 -6.03 -8.76 -1.09
CA VAL A 371 -5.40 -8.06 -2.23
C VAL A 371 -5.45 -8.89 -3.50
N THR A 372 -5.13 -10.19 -3.39
CA THR A 372 -5.20 -11.09 -4.54
C THR A 372 -6.63 -11.19 -5.08
N GLY A 373 -7.63 -11.26 -4.19
CA GLY A 373 -9.04 -11.26 -4.56
C GLY A 373 -9.44 -10.02 -5.36
N THR A 374 -9.10 -8.82 -4.88
CA THR A 374 -9.40 -7.56 -5.59
C THR A 374 -8.72 -7.49 -6.94
N MET A 375 -7.45 -7.90 -7.03
CA MET A 375 -6.68 -7.87 -8.27
C MET A 375 -7.19 -8.82 -9.33
N VAL A 376 -7.63 -10.02 -8.94
CA VAL A 376 -8.25 -11.00 -9.84
C VAL A 376 -9.55 -10.45 -10.41
N LEU A 377 -10.39 -9.82 -9.58
CA LEU A 377 -11.67 -9.26 -10.04
C LEU A 377 -11.51 -8.01 -10.92
N THR A 378 -10.39 -7.31 -10.78
CA THR A 378 -10.03 -6.14 -11.59
C THR A 378 -9.41 -6.54 -12.94
N SER A 379 -8.96 -7.79 -13.09
CA SER A 379 -8.35 -8.32 -14.32
C SER A 379 -9.42 -8.80 -15.29
#